data_AF-A0A925VX53-F1
#
_entry.id   AF-A0A925VX53-F1
#
_cell.length_a   1.000
_cell.length_b   1.000
_cell.length_c   1.000
_cell.angle_alpha   90.00
_cell.angle_beta   90.00
_cell.angle_gamma   90.00
#
_symmetry.space_group_name_H-M   'P 1'
#
loop_
_entity.id
_entity.type
_entity.pdbx_description
1 polymer ?
#
loop_
_entity_poly.entity_id
_entity_poly.type
_entity_poly.pdbx_seq_one_letter_code
_entity_poly.pdbx_strand_id
1 'polypeptide(L)'
;GTLTAAPPKELPAGIPNTQDFANQILAQKLPAWQQWLLEYGLWLLLVLIVVCVLMAFATGAVLPFVVLGAAAVAGYVMFRSTVVTHDYTGAELLLDPEKQVDFIATIPQQPNFQLPISDEKNPPPATTTSAGQDSIEAGNFRLALADRASRMAIKVPERVLQPFDLVYAQQKVILALNPRRSFPKRLSSVVRVPRYIKLDVPELMFPAMAYPDIIEPMYAPLAGISQDLVLPNVKLIPPNTISLLKTNQKFIESYMVGLNHEMGHELLWREYPTDERGSYFRQFWDVNGIIRPKSAEEQAADTPAEKAAEAAKLTEAHKDIKPIDTWKRASTLDSHNNRSSTGATSQVVLLIRGDLLKRYPNTLIFAQKAIPGDPKVINPQIDTDLTATEFETQLMFPLYKGDLPPDIKFFGFDMTVEQAKGTEPLGAFTDKLGWFFVIQEVPGEARFGMDLSFDPGTDGLSWDDLAWDKFGADIAFIKKDVKPTLGLPIADQNMWGRDSATMAAILFQKPSMVAVHASEMLENLTT
;
A
#
# COMPACT_ATOMS: atom_id res chain seq x y z
N GLY A 1 -0.57 -9.40 44.72
CA GLY A 1 -0.49 -10.11 46.01
C GLY A 1 0.96 -10.31 46.35
N THR A 2 1.38 -9.89 47.53
CA THR A 2 2.76 -10.09 48.02
C THR A 2 2.83 -11.45 48.72
N LEU A 3 3.52 -12.40 48.10
CA LEU A 3 3.86 -13.68 48.74
C LEU A 3 5.02 -13.41 49.70
N THR A 4 4.75 -13.53 50.99
CA THR A 4 5.75 -13.45 52.05
C THR A 4 6.57 -14.73 52.11
N ALA A 5 7.86 -14.59 52.47
CA ALA A 5 8.82 -15.69 52.58
C ALA A 5 8.30 -16.80 53.51
N ALA A 6 8.66 -18.04 53.20
CA ALA A 6 8.23 -19.22 53.92
C ALA A 6 8.48 -19.09 55.44
N PRO A 7 7.56 -19.58 56.30
CA PRO A 7 7.75 -19.56 57.74
C PRO A 7 9.03 -20.34 58.13
N PRO A 8 9.74 -19.91 59.19
CA PRO A 8 10.95 -20.58 59.66
C PRO A 8 10.66 -22.05 59.96
N LYS A 9 11.57 -22.94 59.55
CA LYS A 9 11.40 -24.38 59.73
C LYS A 9 11.60 -24.73 61.22
N GLU A 10 10.54 -25.18 61.88
CA GLU A 10 10.61 -25.72 63.25
C GLU A 10 10.94 -27.22 63.23
N LEU A 11 11.79 -27.67 64.15
CA LEU A 11 12.15 -29.08 64.28
C LEU A 11 11.06 -29.87 65.05
N PRO A 12 10.83 -31.15 64.72
CA PRO A 12 9.90 -31.99 65.47
C PRO A 12 10.35 -32.22 66.92
N ALA A 13 9.40 -32.22 67.86
CA ALA A 13 9.67 -32.43 69.29
C ALA A 13 10.24 -33.83 69.57
N GLY A 14 11.27 -33.91 70.43
CA GLY A 14 11.88 -35.17 70.91
C GLY A 14 13.16 -35.61 70.19
N ILE A 15 13.62 -34.87 69.17
CA ILE A 15 14.90 -35.13 68.49
C ILE A 15 16.01 -34.34 69.19
N PRO A 16 17.19 -34.93 69.45
CA PRO A 16 18.30 -34.20 70.04
C PRO A 16 18.78 -33.09 69.08
N ASN A 17 18.64 -31.82 69.52
CA ASN A 17 18.99 -30.64 68.73
C ASN A 17 20.43 -30.21 69.04
N THR A 18 21.23 -29.94 68.01
CA THR A 18 22.60 -29.44 68.17
C THR A 18 22.63 -28.06 68.85
N GLN A 19 21.58 -27.25 68.67
CA GLN A 19 21.41 -25.99 69.41
C GLN A 19 21.14 -26.23 70.89
N ASP A 20 20.28 -27.19 71.24
CA ASP A 20 19.98 -27.50 72.64
C ASP A 20 21.22 -28.06 73.36
N PHE A 21 22.02 -28.89 72.68
CA PHE A 21 23.30 -29.38 73.22
C PHE A 21 24.37 -28.28 73.34
N ALA A 22 24.54 -27.44 72.32
CA ALA A 22 25.45 -26.30 72.38
C ALA A 22 25.06 -25.37 73.55
N ASN A 23 23.77 -25.13 73.73
CA ASN A 23 23.22 -24.35 74.84
C ASN A 23 23.44 -25.03 76.20
N GLN A 24 23.33 -26.36 76.29
CA GLN A 24 23.63 -27.10 77.53
C GLN A 24 25.12 -27.02 77.91
N ILE A 25 26.02 -27.06 76.93
CA ILE A 25 27.47 -26.87 77.14
C ILE A 25 27.77 -25.44 77.62
N LEU A 26 27.10 -24.44 77.05
CA LEU A 26 27.21 -23.02 77.43
C LEU A 26 26.57 -22.70 78.80
N ALA A 27 25.44 -23.34 79.14
CA ALA A 27 24.62 -22.96 80.28
C ALA A 27 25.18 -23.42 81.64
N GLN A 28 26.08 -24.42 81.67
CA GLN A 28 26.50 -25.01 82.94
C GLN A 28 27.56 -24.24 83.73
N LYS A 29 28.17 -23.15 83.20
CA LYS A 29 29.32 -22.53 83.88
C LYS A 29 29.38 -20.99 83.94
N LEU A 30 28.52 -20.23 83.27
CA LEU A 30 28.61 -18.77 83.23
C LEU A 30 27.32 -18.08 83.73
N PRO A 31 27.39 -17.15 84.71
CA PRO A 31 26.28 -16.27 85.05
C PRO A 31 25.82 -15.42 83.85
N ALA A 32 24.52 -15.12 83.75
CA ALA A 32 23.91 -14.39 82.62
C ALA A 32 24.61 -13.05 82.26
N TRP A 33 25.14 -12.33 83.25
CA TRP A 33 25.86 -11.07 83.02
C TRP A 33 27.19 -11.27 82.27
N GLN A 34 27.85 -12.41 82.42
CA GLN A 34 29.09 -12.73 81.70
C GLN A 34 28.80 -13.11 80.23
N GLN A 35 27.69 -13.80 79.97
CA GLN A 35 27.25 -14.12 78.61
C GLN A 35 26.92 -12.86 77.82
N TRP A 36 26.16 -11.94 78.42
CA TRP A 36 25.88 -10.63 77.83
C TRP A 36 27.16 -9.84 77.53
N LEU A 37 28.14 -9.89 78.44
CA LEU A 37 29.42 -9.19 78.26
C LEU A 37 30.30 -9.83 77.19
N LEU A 38 30.15 -11.12 76.87
CA LEU A 38 30.83 -11.75 75.74
C LEU A 38 30.20 -11.38 74.40
N GLU A 39 28.87 -11.35 74.33
CA GLU A 39 28.13 -11.03 73.11
C GLU A 39 28.32 -9.55 72.70
N TYR A 40 28.28 -8.65 73.67
CA TYR A 40 28.35 -7.20 73.44
C TYR A 40 29.68 -6.55 73.87
N GLY A 41 30.61 -7.30 74.45
CA GLY A 41 31.83 -6.75 75.06
C GLY A 41 32.75 -5.98 74.12
N LEU A 42 32.85 -6.42 72.86
CA LEU A 42 33.64 -5.71 71.85
C LEU A 42 33.03 -4.35 71.51
N TRP A 43 31.71 -4.29 71.38
CA TRP A 43 30.98 -3.04 71.14
C TRP A 43 31.09 -2.10 72.34
N LEU A 44 30.95 -2.62 73.56
CA LEU A 44 31.13 -1.84 74.79
C LEU A 44 32.55 -1.28 74.91
N LEU A 45 33.57 -2.07 74.58
CA LEU A 45 34.96 -1.61 74.54
C LEU A 45 35.15 -0.50 73.51
N LEU A 46 34.64 -0.67 72.28
CA LEU A 46 34.75 0.36 71.24
C LEU A 46 34.06 1.66 71.68
N VAL A 47 32.86 1.57 72.26
CA VAL A 47 32.16 2.73 72.81
C VAL A 47 32.97 3.39 73.91
N LEU A 48 33.55 2.61 74.84
CA LEU A 48 34.37 3.14 75.92
C LEU A 48 35.64 3.84 75.39
N ILE A 49 36.31 3.26 74.39
CA ILE A 49 37.49 3.88 73.74
C ILE A 49 37.08 5.20 73.07
N VAL A 50 35.96 5.22 72.34
CA VAL A 50 35.45 6.43 71.72
C VAL A 50 35.13 7.50 72.78
N VAL A 51 34.51 7.12 73.89
CA VAL A 51 34.24 8.04 75.01
C VAL A 51 35.54 8.56 75.62
N CYS A 52 36.56 7.71 75.82
CA CYS A 52 37.87 8.15 76.31
C CYS A 52 38.53 9.14 75.33
N VAL A 53 38.44 8.91 74.02
CA VAL A 53 38.97 9.82 72.99
C VAL A 53 38.23 11.14 72.99
N LEU A 54 36.89 11.13 73.07
CA LEU A 54 36.07 12.34 73.14
C LEU A 54 36.35 13.14 74.41
N MET A 55 36.50 12.48 75.55
CA MET A 55 36.84 13.13 76.83
C MET A 55 38.26 13.70 76.84
N ALA A 56 39.21 13.04 76.19
CA ALA A 56 40.56 13.56 75.99
C ALA A 56 40.54 14.86 75.19
N PHE A 57 39.71 14.93 74.14
CA PHE A 57 39.52 16.16 73.34
C PHE A 57 38.81 17.27 74.12
N ALA A 58 37.78 16.94 74.90
CA ALA A 58 36.98 17.94 75.62
C ALA A 58 37.73 18.59 76.80
N THR A 59 38.62 17.85 77.47
CA THR A 59 39.33 18.32 78.68
C THR A 59 40.78 18.74 78.43
N GLY A 60 41.36 18.38 77.28
CA GLY A 60 42.76 18.63 76.94
C GLY A 60 43.78 17.75 77.67
N ALA A 61 43.33 16.88 78.59
CA ALA A 61 44.18 15.99 79.37
C ALA A 61 44.37 14.63 78.65
N VAL A 62 45.25 14.55 77.65
CA VAL A 62 45.37 13.36 76.78
C VAL A 62 45.93 12.12 77.51
N LEU A 63 46.96 12.29 78.34
CA LEU A 63 47.65 11.18 79.03
C LEU A 63 46.75 10.29 79.89
N PRO A 64 45.90 10.80 80.81
CA PRO A 64 45.07 9.93 81.65
C PRO A 64 44.03 9.11 80.87
N PHE A 65 43.46 9.67 79.80
CA PHE A 65 42.45 8.95 78.99
C PHE A 65 43.06 7.90 78.06
N VAL A 66 44.30 8.08 77.61
CA VAL A 66 45.05 7.03 76.88
C VAL A 66 45.37 5.85 77.81
N VAL A 67 45.77 6.11 79.06
CA VAL A 67 46.02 5.05 80.05
C VAL A 67 44.72 4.30 80.40
N LEU A 68 43.60 5.01 80.56
CA LEU A 68 42.29 4.39 80.77
C LEU A 68 41.84 3.53 79.57
N GLY A 69 42.03 4.00 78.35
CA GLY A 69 41.75 3.24 77.14
C GLY A 69 42.60 1.96 77.05
N ALA A 70 43.91 2.06 77.32
CA ALA A 70 44.80 0.91 77.35
C ALA A 70 44.44 -0.10 78.46
N ALA A 71 44.08 0.39 79.65
CA ALA A 71 43.61 -0.45 80.75
C ALA A 71 42.29 -1.16 80.43
N ALA A 72 41.37 -0.51 79.73
CA ALA A 72 40.14 -1.13 79.27
C ALA A 72 40.38 -2.23 78.21
N VAL A 73 41.32 -2.00 77.28
CA VAL A 73 41.74 -3.02 76.31
C VAL A 73 42.39 -4.20 77.02
N ALA A 74 43.32 -3.95 77.95
CA ALA A 74 43.95 -5.01 78.73
C ALA A 74 42.92 -5.80 79.55
N GLY A 75 41.98 -5.11 80.21
CA GLY A 75 40.89 -5.73 80.97
C GLY A 75 39.97 -6.58 80.10
N TYR A 76 39.62 -6.12 78.90
CA TYR A 76 38.82 -6.89 77.95
C TYR A 76 39.57 -8.11 77.41
N VAL A 77 40.85 -7.98 77.07
CA VAL A 77 41.66 -9.10 76.61
C VAL A 77 41.80 -10.15 77.71
N MET A 78 42.07 -9.73 78.95
CA MET A 78 42.19 -10.62 80.10
C MET A 78 40.86 -11.29 80.47
N PHE A 79 39.74 -10.55 80.40
CA PHE A 79 38.39 -11.09 80.56
C PHE A 79 38.07 -12.12 79.48
N ARG A 80 38.33 -11.80 78.21
CA ARG A 80 38.08 -12.71 77.10
C ARG A 80 38.95 -13.97 77.20
N SER A 81 40.22 -13.85 77.59
CA SER A 81 41.11 -15.02 77.74
C SER A 81 40.76 -15.90 78.95
N THR A 82 40.11 -15.35 79.98
CA THR A 82 39.71 -16.11 81.17
C THR A 82 38.33 -16.74 81.04
N VAL A 83 37.42 -16.09 80.31
CA VAL A 83 36.03 -16.54 80.14
C VAL A 83 35.86 -17.44 78.92
N VAL A 84 36.62 -17.22 77.83
CA VAL A 84 36.67 -18.14 76.68
C VAL A 84 37.53 -19.34 77.07
N THR A 85 36.91 -20.25 77.81
CA THR A 85 37.43 -21.59 78.08
C THR A 85 37.12 -22.52 76.90
N HIS A 86 37.74 -23.70 76.88
CA HIS A 86 37.52 -24.75 75.85
C HIS A 86 36.03 -25.08 75.63
N ASP A 87 35.17 -24.81 76.61
CA ASP A 87 33.73 -25.07 76.57
C ASP A 87 32.98 -24.12 75.61
N TYR A 88 33.38 -22.83 75.50
CA TYR A 88 32.75 -21.86 74.58
C TYR A 88 33.08 -22.18 73.12
N THR A 89 34.35 -22.49 72.85
CA THR A 89 34.79 -22.94 71.52
C THR A 89 34.09 -24.24 71.13
N GLY A 90 33.88 -25.16 72.07
CA GLY A 90 33.16 -26.42 71.82
C GLY A 90 31.70 -26.21 71.37
N ALA A 91 30.99 -25.26 71.98
CA ALA A 91 29.61 -24.96 71.59
C ALA A 91 29.51 -24.29 70.22
N GLU A 92 30.43 -23.38 69.87
CA GLU A 92 30.47 -22.72 68.56
C GLU A 92 30.73 -23.71 67.42
N LEU A 93 31.61 -24.70 67.66
CA LEU A 93 31.93 -25.75 66.70
C LEU A 93 30.76 -26.72 66.43
N LEU A 94 29.80 -26.83 67.35
CA LEU A 94 28.59 -27.64 67.14
C LEU A 94 27.52 -26.92 66.32
N LEU A 95 27.56 -25.59 66.30
CA LEU A 95 26.61 -24.75 65.57
C LEU A 95 27.06 -24.44 64.14
N ASP A 96 28.38 -24.42 63.91
CA ASP A 96 28.98 -24.11 62.62
C ASP A 96 29.83 -25.29 62.09
N PRO A 97 29.25 -26.14 61.21
CA PRO A 97 29.94 -27.31 60.66
C PRO A 97 31.21 -26.97 59.87
N GLU A 98 31.31 -25.77 59.27
CA GLU A 98 32.51 -25.35 58.53
C GLU A 98 33.67 -25.11 59.49
N LYS A 99 33.43 -24.37 60.58
CA LYS A 99 34.42 -24.18 61.65
C LYS A 99 34.80 -25.49 62.33
N GLN A 100 33.84 -26.43 62.43
CA GLN A 100 34.09 -27.76 62.96
C GLN A 100 35.14 -28.52 62.14
N VAL A 101 35.06 -28.48 60.80
CA VAL A 101 36.04 -29.13 59.91
C VAL A 101 37.45 -28.60 60.15
N ASP A 102 37.59 -27.28 60.23
CA ASP A 102 38.89 -26.63 60.44
C ASP A 102 39.50 -26.94 61.82
N PHE A 103 38.66 -27.01 62.86
CA PHE A 103 39.12 -27.29 64.22
C PHE A 103 39.62 -28.72 64.40
N ILE A 104 39.05 -29.70 63.71
CA ILE A 104 39.44 -31.12 63.83
C ILE A 104 40.92 -31.32 63.51
N ALA A 105 41.46 -30.54 62.57
CA ALA A 105 42.87 -30.56 62.21
C ALA A 105 43.80 -30.04 63.32
N THR A 106 43.27 -29.26 64.26
CA THR A 106 44.04 -28.65 65.37
C THR A 106 44.03 -29.48 66.66
N ILE A 107 43.26 -30.56 66.71
CA ILE A 107 43.14 -31.40 67.91
C ILE A 107 44.47 -32.16 68.15
N PRO A 108 45.11 -32.02 69.33
CA PRO A 108 46.33 -32.76 69.67
C PRO A 108 46.13 -34.28 69.64
N GLN A 109 47.22 -35.01 69.43
CA GLN A 109 47.19 -36.47 69.40
C GLN A 109 46.81 -37.06 70.77
N GLN A 110 45.93 -38.06 70.77
CA GLN A 110 45.33 -38.69 71.94
C GLN A 110 45.74 -40.18 72.03
N PRO A 111 46.88 -40.49 72.67
CA PRO A 111 47.40 -41.86 72.76
C PRO A 111 46.55 -42.78 73.65
N ASN A 112 45.78 -42.23 74.59
CA ASN A 112 44.97 -42.98 75.57
C ASN A 112 43.45 -42.81 75.35
N PHE A 113 43.03 -42.47 74.13
CA PHE A 113 41.61 -42.23 73.83
C PHE A 113 40.78 -43.51 73.96
N GLN A 114 39.69 -43.43 74.71
CA GLN A 114 38.70 -44.49 74.84
C GLN A 114 37.33 -43.90 74.54
N LEU A 115 36.55 -44.57 73.67
CA LEU A 115 35.19 -44.17 73.34
C LEU A 115 34.22 -45.14 74.02
N PRO A 116 33.64 -44.80 75.18
CA PRO A 116 32.60 -45.61 75.78
C PRO A 116 31.33 -45.50 74.92
N ILE A 117 30.81 -46.63 74.46
CA ILE A 117 29.45 -46.68 73.89
C ILE A 117 28.47 -46.64 75.06
N SER A 118 27.31 -46.01 74.87
CA SER A 118 26.41 -45.48 75.92
C SER A 118 26.07 -46.42 77.10
N ASP A 119 26.23 -47.74 76.96
CA ASP A 119 25.90 -48.75 77.98
C ASP A 119 27.12 -49.56 78.51
N GLU A 120 28.34 -49.23 78.08
CA GLU A 120 29.56 -49.99 78.41
C GLU A 120 30.23 -49.46 79.70
N LYS A 121 30.25 -50.29 80.75
CA LYS A 121 30.81 -49.89 82.06
C LYS A 121 32.33 -50.00 82.17
N ASN A 122 32.97 -50.83 81.33
CA ASN A 122 34.42 -51.06 81.32
C ASN A 122 34.91 -51.11 79.86
N PRO A 123 35.28 -49.96 79.26
CA PRO A 123 35.78 -49.95 77.89
C PRO A 123 37.15 -50.65 77.79
N PRO A 124 37.45 -51.34 76.68
CA PRO A 124 38.76 -51.93 76.45
C PRO A 124 39.86 -50.84 76.44
N PRO A 125 41.09 -51.16 76.89
CA PRO A 125 42.19 -50.21 76.89
C PRO A 125 42.53 -49.78 75.46
N ALA A 126 42.92 -48.51 75.29
CA ALA A 126 43.26 -47.92 74.00
C ALA A 126 44.39 -48.71 73.32
N THR A 127 44.27 -48.95 72.02
CA THR A 127 45.30 -49.66 71.26
C THR A 127 46.43 -48.70 70.94
N THR A 128 47.49 -48.73 71.74
CA THR A 128 48.63 -47.81 71.63
C THR A 128 49.42 -48.05 70.34
N THR A 129 49.71 -46.99 69.61
CA THR A 129 50.68 -46.99 68.50
C THR A 129 52.03 -46.47 68.99
N SER A 130 52.85 -45.90 68.09
CA SER A 130 54.11 -45.22 68.44
C SER A 130 53.93 -44.12 69.48
N ALA A 131 54.96 -43.88 70.30
CA ALA A 131 54.95 -42.87 71.36
C ALA A 131 54.60 -41.48 70.81
N GLY A 132 53.57 -40.86 71.41
CA GLY A 132 53.08 -39.54 71.04
C GLY A 132 52.00 -39.51 69.96
N GLN A 133 51.69 -40.63 69.29
CA GLN A 133 50.66 -40.71 68.24
C GLN A 133 49.28 -41.08 68.80
N ASP A 134 48.22 -40.86 68.01
CA ASP A 134 46.87 -41.29 68.33
C ASP A 134 46.77 -42.81 68.45
N SER A 135 45.98 -43.29 69.41
CA SER A 135 45.50 -44.69 69.38
C SER A 135 44.75 -44.99 68.08
N ILE A 136 44.63 -46.27 67.71
CA ILE A 136 43.89 -46.68 66.50
C ILE A 136 42.44 -46.17 66.56
N GLU A 137 41.83 -46.22 67.76
CA GLU A 137 40.49 -45.73 68.03
C GLU A 137 40.37 -44.22 67.84
N ALA A 138 41.34 -43.44 68.34
CA ALA A 138 41.38 -41.98 68.13
C ALA A 138 41.55 -41.61 66.64
N GLY A 139 42.40 -42.32 65.90
CA GLY A 139 42.59 -42.09 64.47
C GLY A 139 41.31 -42.33 63.69
N ASN A 140 40.64 -43.46 63.94
CA ASN A 140 39.36 -43.79 63.30
C ASN A 140 38.25 -42.80 63.69
N PHE A 141 38.19 -42.40 64.95
CA PHE A 141 37.20 -41.43 65.42
C PHE A 141 37.42 -40.06 64.79
N ARG A 142 38.67 -39.59 64.68
CA ARG A 142 39.00 -38.32 64.02
C ARG A 142 38.59 -38.34 62.54
N LEU A 143 38.84 -39.44 61.82
CA LEU A 143 38.42 -39.60 60.43
C LEU A 143 36.89 -39.59 60.29
N ALA A 144 36.16 -40.32 61.14
CA ALA A 144 34.70 -40.35 61.12
C ALA A 144 34.09 -38.98 61.44
N LEU A 145 34.69 -38.24 62.38
CA LEU A 145 34.23 -36.91 62.77
C LEU A 145 34.46 -35.90 61.63
N ALA A 146 35.60 -35.98 60.94
CA ALA A 146 35.88 -35.17 59.75
C ALA A 146 34.91 -35.46 58.59
N ASP A 147 34.62 -36.74 58.29
CA ASP A 147 33.65 -37.11 57.25
C ASP A 147 32.25 -36.59 57.59
N ARG A 148 31.79 -36.77 58.84
CA ARG A 148 30.52 -36.22 59.29
C ARG A 148 30.46 -34.69 59.15
N ALA A 149 31.46 -33.97 59.62
CA ALA A 149 31.49 -32.51 59.59
C ALA A 149 31.48 -31.99 58.13
N SER A 150 32.27 -32.61 57.25
CA SER A 150 32.31 -32.24 55.82
C SER A 150 30.96 -32.45 55.12
N ARG A 151 30.20 -33.51 55.47
CA ARG A 151 28.85 -33.74 54.95
C ARG A 151 27.84 -32.71 55.46
N MET A 152 27.95 -32.31 56.73
CA MET A 152 27.08 -31.29 57.32
C MET A 152 27.38 -29.87 56.79
N ALA A 153 28.59 -29.62 56.29
CA ALA A 153 28.99 -28.35 55.70
C ALA A 153 28.44 -28.11 54.27
N ILE A 154 27.83 -29.12 53.62
CA ILE A 154 27.30 -28.97 52.26
C ILE A 154 26.05 -28.07 52.27
N LYS A 155 26.18 -26.85 51.74
CA LYS A 155 25.06 -25.94 51.50
C LYS A 155 24.52 -26.08 50.08
N VAL A 156 23.22 -26.33 49.93
CA VAL A 156 22.55 -26.31 48.62
C VAL A 156 22.41 -24.85 48.17
N PRO A 157 22.88 -24.46 46.96
CA PRO A 157 22.71 -23.10 46.49
C PRO A 157 21.24 -22.77 46.33
N GLU A 158 20.78 -21.71 46.99
CA GLU A 158 19.40 -21.26 46.89
C GLU A 158 19.13 -20.70 45.48
N ARG A 159 18.04 -21.15 44.85
CA ARG A 159 17.66 -20.67 43.52
C ARG A 159 17.10 -19.26 43.63
N VAL A 160 17.83 -18.29 43.10
CA VAL A 160 17.37 -16.89 43.01
C VAL A 160 16.27 -16.80 41.94
N LEU A 161 15.02 -16.58 42.36
CA LEU A 161 13.90 -16.32 41.44
C LEU A 161 13.99 -14.88 40.92
N GLN A 162 14.10 -14.71 39.61
CA GLN A 162 14.02 -13.38 38.98
C GLN A 162 12.57 -12.99 38.72
N PRO A 163 12.17 -11.73 38.99
CA PRO A 163 10.82 -11.26 38.69
C PRO A 163 10.59 -11.22 37.17
N PHE A 164 9.48 -11.77 36.71
CA PHE A 164 9.07 -11.72 35.30
C PHE A 164 8.38 -10.39 34.99
N ASP A 165 8.94 -9.60 34.08
CA ASP A 165 8.37 -8.32 33.66
C ASP A 165 7.19 -8.52 32.69
N LEU A 166 5.98 -8.45 33.24
CA LEU A 166 4.73 -8.55 32.49
C LEU A 166 4.54 -7.40 31.48
N VAL A 167 5.05 -6.20 31.78
CA VAL A 167 4.92 -5.03 30.90
C VAL A 167 5.79 -5.25 29.66
N TYR A 168 7.03 -5.69 29.86
CA TYR A 168 7.92 -6.03 28.75
C TYR A 168 7.37 -7.19 27.90
N ALA A 169 6.81 -8.21 28.54
CA ALA A 169 6.18 -9.34 27.85
C ALA A 169 4.99 -8.87 26.99
N GLN A 170 4.10 -8.03 27.54
CA GLN A 170 2.97 -7.45 26.81
C GLN A 170 3.44 -6.66 25.58
N GLN A 171 4.44 -5.79 25.76
CA GLN A 171 5.00 -5.00 24.65
C GLN A 171 5.57 -5.90 23.54
N LYS A 172 6.29 -6.96 23.90
CA LYS A 172 6.81 -7.94 22.94
C LYS A 172 5.70 -8.64 22.17
N VAL A 173 4.64 -9.06 22.84
CA VAL A 173 3.50 -9.75 22.20
C VAL A 173 2.76 -8.80 21.24
N ILE A 174 2.44 -7.58 21.66
CA ILE A 174 1.77 -6.58 20.79
C ILE A 174 2.63 -6.31 19.54
N LEU A 175 3.93 -6.14 19.73
CA LEU A 175 4.86 -5.85 18.65
C LEU A 175 5.03 -7.06 17.71
N ALA A 176 4.92 -8.28 18.23
CA ALA A 176 4.90 -9.51 17.44
C ALA A 176 3.58 -9.74 16.70
N LEU A 177 2.45 -9.26 17.23
CA LEU A 177 1.13 -9.35 16.59
C LEU A 177 0.90 -8.29 15.52
N ASN A 178 1.68 -7.21 15.49
CA ASN A 178 1.53 -6.13 14.51
C ASN A 178 1.68 -6.67 13.05
N PRO A 179 0.63 -6.60 12.20
CA PRO A 179 0.65 -7.16 10.85
C PRO A 179 1.77 -6.62 9.96
N ARG A 180 2.12 -5.32 10.13
CA ARG A 180 3.19 -4.67 9.36
C ARG A 180 4.58 -5.26 9.65
N ARG A 181 4.76 -5.97 10.77
CA ARG A 181 6.02 -6.63 11.15
C ARG A 181 5.97 -8.15 11.05
N SER A 182 4.82 -8.75 11.37
CA SER A 182 4.66 -10.20 11.39
C SER A 182 4.54 -10.80 9.99
N PHE A 183 3.81 -10.14 9.08
CA PHE A 183 3.58 -10.66 7.73
C PHE A 183 4.85 -10.72 6.87
N PRO A 184 5.70 -9.67 6.80
CA PRO A 184 6.96 -9.72 6.04
C PRO A 184 7.91 -10.82 6.53
N LYS A 185 7.99 -11.03 7.86
CA LYS A 185 8.81 -12.10 8.45
C LYS A 185 8.30 -13.50 8.15
N ARG A 186 6.98 -13.68 8.11
CA ARG A 186 6.36 -14.95 7.70
C ARG A 186 6.54 -15.19 6.21
N LEU A 187 6.40 -14.16 5.38
CA LEU A 187 6.57 -14.28 3.94
C LEU A 187 8.01 -14.64 3.59
N SER A 188 9.00 -14.00 4.22
CA SER A 188 10.42 -14.27 3.98
C SER A 188 10.89 -15.65 4.48
N SER A 189 10.16 -16.28 5.40
CA SER A 189 10.44 -17.67 5.80
C SER A 189 9.87 -18.70 4.82
N VAL A 190 8.83 -18.34 4.07
CA VAL A 190 8.15 -19.23 3.11
C VAL A 190 8.69 -19.05 1.69
N VAL A 191 8.94 -17.81 1.28
CA VAL A 191 9.31 -17.45 -0.10
C VAL A 191 10.78 -17.06 -0.16
N ARG A 192 11.57 -17.80 -0.96
CA ARG A 192 12.96 -17.47 -1.26
C ARG A 192 13.03 -16.60 -2.50
N VAL A 193 13.43 -15.35 -2.35
CA VAL A 193 13.72 -14.44 -3.45
C VAL A 193 15.23 -14.18 -3.57
N PRO A 194 15.73 -13.78 -4.76
CA PRO A 194 17.10 -13.31 -4.93
C PRO A 194 17.47 -12.17 -3.96
N ARG A 195 18.74 -12.10 -3.53
CA ARG A 195 19.24 -11.17 -2.49
C ARG A 195 18.99 -9.68 -2.74
N TYR A 196 18.72 -9.27 -3.98
CA TYR A 196 18.40 -7.88 -4.31
C TYR A 196 16.94 -7.50 -4.01
N ILE A 197 16.04 -8.48 -3.80
CA ILE A 197 14.65 -8.26 -3.42
C ILE A 197 14.52 -8.37 -1.90
N LYS A 198 14.15 -7.27 -1.25
CA LYS A 198 13.98 -7.18 0.20
C LYS A 198 12.51 -7.39 0.59
N LEU A 199 12.14 -8.61 0.99
CA LEU A 199 10.79 -8.94 1.47
C LEU A 199 10.48 -8.41 2.88
N ASP A 200 11.47 -7.89 3.59
CA ASP A 200 11.33 -7.31 4.93
C ASP A 200 10.85 -5.85 4.92
N VAL A 201 10.76 -5.23 3.73
CA VAL A 201 10.26 -3.87 3.53
C VAL A 201 8.86 -3.93 2.90
N PRO A 202 7.77 -3.62 3.65
CA PRO A 202 6.40 -3.70 3.14
C PRO A 202 6.15 -2.82 1.91
N GLU A 203 6.85 -1.68 1.82
CA GLU A 203 6.70 -0.69 0.74
C GLU A 203 7.23 -1.18 -0.61
N LEU A 204 8.04 -2.24 -0.63
CA LEU A 204 8.59 -2.86 -1.84
C LEU A 204 7.81 -4.10 -2.30
N MET A 205 6.75 -4.48 -1.59
CA MET A 205 5.81 -5.52 -2.06
C MET A 205 4.77 -4.88 -2.97
N PHE A 206 5.02 -4.92 -4.27
CA PHE A 206 4.03 -4.52 -5.26
C PHE A 206 3.11 -5.71 -5.55
N PRO A 207 1.78 -5.54 -5.47
CA PRO A 207 0.85 -6.56 -5.96
C PRO A 207 1.05 -6.77 -7.47
N ALA A 208 0.80 -7.99 -7.94
CA ALA A 208 0.69 -8.25 -9.37
C ALA A 208 -0.57 -7.54 -9.87
N MET A 209 -0.42 -6.39 -10.53
CA MET A 209 -1.53 -5.59 -11.09
C MET A 209 -2.15 -6.23 -12.35
N ALA A 210 -2.29 -7.56 -12.37
CA ALA A 210 -2.87 -8.28 -13.48
C ALA A 210 -4.39 -8.28 -13.35
N TYR A 211 -5.05 -7.23 -13.84
CA TYR A 211 -6.51 -7.19 -13.97
C TYR A 211 -6.93 -7.34 -15.44
N PRO A 212 -8.12 -7.91 -15.72
CA PRO A 212 -8.66 -7.93 -17.07
C PRO A 212 -9.02 -6.50 -17.53
N ASP A 213 -8.55 -6.11 -18.71
CA ASP A 213 -8.98 -4.87 -19.37
C ASP A 213 -10.15 -5.18 -20.31
N ILE A 214 -11.33 -4.64 -20.00
CA ILE A 214 -12.55 -4.86 -20.78
C ILE A 214 -12.72 -3.69 -21.75
N ILE A 215 -12.69 -4.02 -23.04
CA ILE A 215 -12.74 -3.05 -24.15
C ILE A 215 -14.18 -2.79 -24.62
N GLU A 216 -15.14 -3.54 -24.10
CA GLU A 216 -16.55 -3.38 -24.46
C GLU A 216 -17.05 -1.98 -24.05
N PRO A 217 -17.74 -1.25 -24.95
CA PRO A 217 -18.21 0.10 -24.65
C PRO A 217 -19.37 0.08 -23.67
N MET A 218 -19.17 0.66 -22.49
CA MET A 218 -20.11 0.58 -21.38
C MET A 218 -21.42 1.38 -21.54
N TYR A 219 -21.54 2.22 -22.59
CA TYR A 219 -22.82 2.83 -22.96
C TYR A 219 -23.82 1.80 -23.52
N ALA A 220 -23.34 0.72 -24.16
CA ALA A 220 -24.21 -0.24 -24.83
C ALA A 220 -25.11 -1.04 -23.86
N PRO A 221 -24.59 -1.58 -22.73
CA PRO A 221 -25.44 -2.18 -21.69
C PRO A 221 -26.49 -1.21 -21.13
N LEU A 222 -26.14 0.07 -20.94
CA LEU A 222 -27.09 1.10 -20.49
C LEU A 222 -28.21 1.32 -21.50
N ALA A 223 -27.85 1.47 -22.78
CA ALA A 223 -28.80 1.62 -23.87
C ALA A 223 -29.72 0.39 -24.01
N GLY A 224 -29.21 -0.81 -23.71
CA GLY A 224 -29.98 -2.06 -23.68
C GLY A 224 -31.03 -2.12 -22.57
N ILE A 225 -30.83 -1.42 -21.44
CA ILE A 225 -31.84 -1.26 -20.40
C ILE A 225 -32.86 -0.20 -20.82
N SER A 226 -32.38 1.00 -21.16
CA SER A 226 -33.20 2.09 -21.69
C SER A 226 -32.32 3.16 -22.33
N GLN A 227 -32.69 3.58 -23.53
CA GLN A 227 -32.00 4.65 -24.26
C GLN A 227 -32.06 5.99 -23.51
N ASP A 228 -33.11 6.21 -22.70
CA ASP A 228 -33.26 7.41 -21.87
C ASP A 228 -32.17 7.53 -20.79
N LEU A 229 -31.48 6.44 -20.43
CA LEU A 229 -30.36 6.45 -19.48
C LEU A 229 -29.08 7.01 -20.09
N VAL A 230 -28.92 6.92 -21.42
CA VAL A 230 -27.77 7.46 -22.15
C VAL A 230 -28.07 8.88 -22.61
N LEU A 231 -29.23 9.08 -23.23
CA LEU A 231 -29.68 10.37 -23.74
C LEU A 231 -31.06 10.69 -23.17
N PRO A 232 -31.17 11.62 -22.20
CA PRO A 232 -32.46 11.92 -21.59
C PRO A 232 -33.44 12.47 -22.63
N ASN A 233 -34.70 12.04 -22.54
CA ASN A 233 -35.79 12.47 -23.41
C ASN A 233 -35.52 12.23 -24.91
N VAL A 234 -34.89 11.10 -25.26
CA VAL A 234 -34.55 10.76 -26.65
C VAL A 234 -35.76 10.84 -27.60
N LYS A 235 -36.96 10.55 -27.07
CA LYS A 235 -38.23 10.58 -27.78
C LYS A 235 -38.65 11.98 -28.25
N LEU A 236 -38.19 13.04 -27.60
CA LEU A 236 -38.54 14.43 -27.94
C LEU A 236 -37.75 14.95 -29.14
N ILE A 237 -36.69 14.27 -29.53
CA ILE A 237 -35.87 14.67 -30.68
C ILE A 237 -36.68 14.36 -31.94
N PRO A 238 -36.95 15.33 -32.82
CA PRO A 238 -37.68 15.05 -34.05
C PRO A 238 -36.87 14.15 -35.01
N PRO A 239 -37.53 13.34 -35.86
CA PRO A 239 -36.84 12.68 -36.97
C PRO A 239 -36.13 13.68 -37.89
N ASN A 240 -35.04 13.27 -38.54
CA ASN A 240 -34.24 14.10 -39.45
C ASN A 240 -33.68 15.37 -38.77
N THR A 241 -33.13 15.21 -37.57
CA THR A 241 -32.53 16.29 -36.78
C THR A 241 -31.03 16.12 -36.68
N ILE A 242 -30.30 17.22 -36.87
CA ILE A 242 -28.89 17.35 -36.50
C ILE A 242 -28.79 18.36 -35.36
N SER A 243 -28.04 18.03 -34.32
CA SER A 243 -27.87 18.93 -33.17
C SER A 243 -26.56 18.63 -32.43
N LEU A 244 -26.19 19.50 -31.50
CA LEU A 244 -25.02 19.35 -30.64
C LEU A 244 -25.44 19.13 -29.20
N LEU A 245 -24.77 18.20 -28.54
CA LEU A 245 -24.93 17.86 -27.14
C LEU A 245 -23.61 18.07 -26.41
N LYS A 246 -23.66 18.10 -25.08
CA LYS A 246 -22.46 18.07 -24.23
C LYS A 246 -22.42 16.78 -23.43
N THR A 247 -21.23 16.24 -23.23
CA THR A 247 -21.06 15.09 -22.34
C THR A 247 -21.31 15.46 -20.89
N ASN A 248 -21.88 14.51 -20.12
CA ASN A 248 -21.96 14.60 -18.68
C ASN A 248 -20.90 13.68 -18.06
N GLN A 249 -19.68 14.21 -17.91
CA GLN A 249 -18.55 13.43 -17.41
C GLN A 249 -18.76 12.96 -15.96
N LYS A 250 -19.48 13.72 -15.13
CA LYS A 250 -19.84 13.28 -13.76
C LYS A 250 -20.64 11.99 -13.78
N PHE A 251 -21.60 11.89 -14.69
CA PHE A 251 -22.39 10.66 -14.88
C PHE A 251 -21.49 9.51 -15.32
N ILE A 252 -20.67 9.71 -16.35
CA ILE A 252 -19.75 8.69 -16.88
C ILE A 252 -18.82 8.19 -15.77
N GLU A 253 -18.15 9.09 -15.04
CA GLU A 253 -17.24 8.73 -13.94
C GLU A 253 -17.98 7.98 -12.83
N SER A 254 -19.16 8.46 -12.41
CA SER A 254 -19.92 7.79 -11.34
C SER A 254 -20.37 6.37 -11.72
N TYR A 255 -20.81 6.19 -12.96
CA TYR A 255 -21.25 4.90 -13.48
C TYR A 255 -20.07 3.92 -13.58
N MET A 256 -18.94 4.37 -14.14
CA MET A 256 -17.75 3.53 -14.28
C MET A 256 -17.14 3.16 -12.93
N VAL A 257 -17.14 4.06 -11.94
CA VAL A 257 -16.71 3.72 -10.58
C VAL A 257 -17.60 2.63 -9.99
N GLY A 258 -18.92 2.73 -10.14
CA GLY A 258 -19.86 1.70 -9.67
C GLY A 258 -19.60 0.33 -10.32
N LEU A 259 -19.44 0.29 -11.64
CA LEU A 259 -19.12 -0.95 -12.37
C LEU A 259 -17.81 -1.59 -11.90
N ASN A 260 -16.75 -0.79 -11.76
CA ASN A 260 -15.46 -1.29 -11.31
C ASN A 260 -15.49 -1.80 -9.87
N HIS A 261 -16.28 -1.14 -9.00
CA HIS A 261 -16.47 -1.57 -7.63
C HIS A 261 -17.13 -2.96 -7.54
N GLU A 262 -18.25 -3.16 -8.24
CA GLU A 262 -18.95 -4.44 -8.26
C GLU A 262 -18.11 -5.54 -8.91
N MET A 263 -17.40 -5.23 -10.01
CA MET A 263 -16.51 -6.19 -10.65
C MET A 263 -15.31 -6.58 -9.80
N GLY A 264 -14.75 -5.64 -9.04
CA GLY A 264 -13.71 -5.93 -8.05
C GLY A 264 -14.20 -6.91 -6.99
N HIS A 265 -15.42 -6.69 -6.47
CA HIS A 265 -16.04 -7.59 -5.51
C HIS A 265 -16.31 -8.99 -6.09
N GLU A 266 -16.82 -9.09 -7.32
CA GLU A 266 -17.07 -10.38 -7.98
C GLU A 266 -15.75 -11.14 -8.22
N LEU A 267 -14.69 -10.46 -8.65
CA LEU A 267 -13.38 -11.09 -8.86
C LEU A 267 -12.77 -11.57 -7.54
N LEU A 268 -12.90 -10.78 -6.47
CA LEU A 268 -12.47 -11.21 -5.14
C LEU A 268 -13.26 -12.44 -4.68
N TRP A 269 -14.59 -12.45 -4.89
CA TRP A 269 -15.45 -13.59 -4.54
C TRP A 269 -15.08 -14.86 -5.32
N ARG A 270 -14.62 -14.73 -6.57
CA ARG A 270 -14.12 -15.84 -7.39
C ARG A 270 -12.67 -16.25 -7.12
N GLU A 271 -12.05 -15.71 -6.06
CA GLU A 271 -10.64 -15.94 -5.72
C GLU A 271 -9.68 -15.58 -6.87
N TYR A 272 -10.07 -14.67 -7.76
CA TYR A 272 -9.17 -14.13 -8.77
C TYR A 272 -8.07 -13.32 -8.06
N PRO A 273 -6.79 -13.43 -8.47
CA PRO A 273 -5.70 -12.69 -7.84
C PRO A 273 -5.77 -11.20 -8.19
N THR A 274 -6.67 -10.47 -7.53
CA THR A 274 -6.83 -9.02 -7.63
C THR A 274 -6.53 -8.36 -6.29
N ASP A 275 -6.04 -7.12 -6.34
CA ASP A 275 -5.85 -6.24 -5.18
C ASP A 275 -6.98 -5.20 -5.06
N GLU A 276 -8.07 -5.37 -5.82
CA GLU A 276 -9.23 -4.48 -5.93
C GLU A 276 -8.92 -3.06 -6.46
N ARG A 277 -7.67 -2.77 -6.83
CA ARG A 277 -7.26 -1.46 -7.39
C ARG A 277 -7.39 -1.41 -8.90
N GLY A 278 -7.65 -2.55 -9.54
CA GLY A 278 -7.83 -2.67 -10.98
C GLY A 278 -8.96 -1.78 -11.51
N SER A 279 -8.73 -1.19 -12.68
CA SER A 279 -9.73 -0.44 -13.43
C SER A 279 -10.14 -1.25 -14.66
N TYR A 280 -11.03 -2.22 -14.44
CA TYR A 280 -11.53 -3.18 -15.41
C TYR A 280 -12.30 -2.53 -16.56
N PHE A 281 -13.15 -1.55 -16.24
CA PHE A 281 -13.97 -0.82 -17.20
C PHE A 281 -13.52 0.63 -17.27
N ARG A 282 -12.85 1.00 -18.37
CA ARG A 282 -12.38 2.37 -18.59
C ARG A 282 -12.89 3.00 -19.88
N GLN A 283 -13.56 2.21 -20.72
CA GLN A 283 -14.10 2.66 -22.00
C GLN A 283 -15.64 2.72 -21.93
N PHE A 284 -16.16 3.93 -21.95
CA PHE A 284 -17.59 4.19 -21.96
C PHE A 284 -18.13 4.20 -23.39
N TRP A 285 -17.45 4.89 -24.31
CA TRP A 285 -17.89 5.04 -25.71
C TRP A 285 -17.26 4.03 -26.68
N ASP A 286 -17.88 3.82 -27.83
CA ASP A 286 -17.31 2.95 -28.88
C ASP A 286 -16.27 3.70 -29.71
N VAL A 287 -15.10 3.10 -29.88
CA VAL A 287 -13.98 3.63 -30.67
C VAL A 287 -13.75 2.84 -31.95
N ASN A 288 -14.50 1.76 -32.17
CA ASN A 288 -14.32 0.91 -33.32
C ASN A 288 -14.64 1.64 -34.62
N GLY A 289 -13.75 1.53 -35.61
CA GLY A 289 -13.94 2.15 -36.94
C GLY A 289 -13.90 3.68 -36.94
N ILE A 290 -13.37 4.30 -35.88
CA ILE A 290 -13.04 5.73 -35.90
C ILE A 290 -11.81 5.94 -36.78
N ILE A 291 -11.93 6.85 -37.74
CA ILE A 291 -10.83 7.24 -38.63
C ILE A 291 -10.11 8.42 -37.99
N ARG A 292 -8.78 8.33 -37.90
CA ARG A 292 -7.92 9.44 -37.46
C ARG A 292 -6.65 9.48 -38.31
N PRO A 293 -6.05 10.66 -38.51
CA PRO A 293 -4.72 10.75 -39.10
C PRO A 293 -3.71 10.07 -38.18
N LYS A 294 -2.77 9.32 -38.76
CA LYS A 294 -1.66 8.72 -38.01
C LYS A 294 -0.71 9.83 -37.57
N SER A 295 -0.29 9.81 -36.29
CA SER A 295 0.70 10.75 -35.80
C SER A 295 2.05 10.53 -36.51
N ALA A 296 2.89 11.56 -36.57
CA ALA A 296 4.24 11.44 -37.12
C ALA A 296 5.06 10.35 -36.42
N GLU A 297 4.86 10.17 -35.10
CA GLU A 297 5.49 9.12 -34.29
C GLU A 297 5.05 7.71 -34.72
N GLU A 298 3.75 7.53 -35.00
CA GLU A 298 3.21 6.26 -35.47
C GLU A 298 3.64 5.94 -36.91
N GLN A 299 3.85 6.96 -37.74
CA GLN A 299 4.39 6.81 -39.09
C GLN A 299 5.90 6.50 -39.09
N ALA A 300 6.65 7.03 -38.12
CA ALA A 300 8.09 6.80 -37.98
C ALA A 300 8.43 5.48 -37.26
N ALA A 301 7.46 4.83 -36.62
CA ALA A 301 7.67 3.55 -35.93
C ALA A 301 7.93 2.42 -36.95
N ASP A 302 9.18 2.00 -37.06
CA ASP A 302 9.59 0.94 -38.00
C ASP A 302 9.65 -0.44 -37.33
N THR A 303 10.16 -0.49 -36.09
CA THR A 303 10.37 -1.77 -35.39
C THR A 303 9.06 -2.34 -34.81
N PRO A 304 8.93 -3.68 -34.67
CA PRO A 304 7.77 -4.29 -34.03
C PRO A 304 7.54 -3.81 -32.58
N ALA A 305 8.62 -3.49 -31.86
CA ALA A 305 8.54 -3.02 -30.47
C ALA A 305 8.00 -1.58 -30.39
N GLU A 306 8.44 -0.69 -31.28
CA GLU A 306 7.92 0.68 -31.37
C GLU A 306 6.44 0.69 -31.77
N LYS A 307 6.06 -0.13 -32.76
CA LYS A 307 4.66 -0.29 -33.17
C LYS A 307 3.77 -0.76 -32.02
N ALA A 308 4.26 -1.71 -31.22
CA ALA A 308 3.53 -2.19 -30.04
C ALA A 308 3.40 -1.10 -28.96
N ALA A 309 4.45 -0.30 -28.73
CA ALA A 309 4.42 0.80 -27.78
C ALA A 309 3.43 1.90 -28.19
N GLU A 310 3.42 2.28 -29.47
CA GLU A 310 2.45 3.25 -29.99
C GLU A 310 1.01 2.72 -29.96
N ALA A 311 0.79 1.44 -30.28
CA ALA A 311 -0.52 0.80 -30.14
C ALA A 311 -1.01 0.81 -28.68
N ALA A 312 -0.11 0.63 -27.70
CA ALA A 312 -0.46 0.71 -26.30
C ALA A 312 -0.84 2.14 -25.87
N LYS A 313 -0.09 3.17 -26.32
CA LYS A 313 -0.45 4.58 -26.09
C LYS A 313 -1.81 4.91 -26.70
N LEU A 314 -2.08 4.41 -27.90
CA LEU A 314 -3.36 4.60 -28.57
C LEU A 314 -4.52 3.95 -27.77
N THR A 315 -4.32 2.71 -27.32
CA THR A 315 -5.31 1.98 -26.52
C THR A 315 -5.64 2.75 -25.24
N GLU A 316 -4.64 3.35 -24.62
CA GLU A 316 -4.83 4.21 -23.45
C GLU A 316 -5.57 5.51 -23.79
N ALA A 317 -5.24 6.16 -24.91
CA ALA A 317 -5.93 7.37 -25.38
C ALA A 317 -7.42 7.14 -25.72
N HIS A 318 -7.80 5.91 -26.06
CA HIS A 318 -9.19 5.51 -26.26
C HIS A 318 -9.99 5.30 -24.97
N LYS A 319 -9.35 5.28 -23.80
CA LYS A 319 -10.07 5.14 -22.53
C LYS A 319 -10.69 6.48 -22.13
N ASP A 320 -11.91 6.44 -21.59
CA ASP A 320 -12.69 7.62 -21.18
C ASP A 320 -12.29 8.15 -19.81
N ILE A 321 -11.82 7.26 -18.92
CA ILE A 321 -11.40 7.62 -17.57
C ILE A 321 -9.95 7.23 -17.28
N LYS A 322 -9.29 8.04 -16.45
CA LYS A 322 -7.96 7.71 -15.89
C LYS A 322 -8.07 6.51 -14.95
N PRO A 323 -6.98 5.74 -14.70
CA PRO A 323 -7.02 4.63 -13.75
C PRO A 323 -7.51 5.10 -12.38
N ILE A 324 -8.52 4.42 -11.83
CA ILE A 324 -9.26 4.84 -10.62
C ILE A 324 -8.34 4.91 -9.40
N ASP A 325 -7.31 4.06 -9.33
CA ASP A 325 -6.34 4.05 -8.23
C ASP A 325 -5.46 5.32 -8.18
N THR A 326 -5.39 6.07 -9.28
CA THR A 326 -4.69 7.37 -9.34
C THR A 326 -5.55 8.55 -8.89
N TRP A 327 -6.86 8.32 -8.68
CA TRP A 327 -7.79 9.38 -8.33
C TRP A 327 -7.55 9.83 -6.88
N LYS A 328 -7.45 11.14 -6.67
CA LYS A 328 -7.24 11.69 -5.33
C LYS A 328 -8.57 11.67 -4.57
N ARG A 329 -8.57 11.35 -3.28
CA ARG A 329 -9.80 11.38 -2.47
C ARG A 329 -10.52 12.74 -2.44
N ALA A 330 -9.78 13.82 -2.69
CA ALA A 330 -10.30 15.19 -2.72
C ALA A 330 -10.66 15.68 -4.12
N SER A 331 -10.40 14.90 -5.19
CA SER A 331 -10.80 15.31 -6.53
C SER A 331 -12.31 15.15 -6.71
N THR A 332 -12.89 16.02 -7.53
CA THR A 332 -14.31 15.97 -7.86
C THR A 332 -14.55 15.01 -9.01
N LEU A 333 -15.72 14.38 -9.03
CA LEU A 333 -16.24 13.80 -10.26
C LEU A 333 -16.28 14.90 -11.33
N ASP A 334 -15.87 14.59 -12.56
CA ASP A 334 -15.62 15.46 -13.75
C ASP A 334 -14.12 15.75 -14.05
N SER A 335 -13.22 15.48 -13.10
CA SER A 335 -11.79 15.84 -13.25
C SER A 335 -10.90 14.72 -13.81
N HIS A 336 -11.48 13.57 -14.13
CA HIS A 336 -10.75 12.35 -14.49
C HIS A 336 -10.97 11.91 -15.94
N ASN A 337 -11.48 12.81 -16.79
CA ASN A 337 -11.54 12.60 -18.23
C ASN A 337 -10.12 12.34 -18.78
N ASN A 338 -9.95 11.21 -19.44
CA ASN A 338 -8.68 10.81 -20.03
C ASN A 338 -8.55 11.22 -21.50
N ARG A 339 -9.67 11.51 -22.17
CA ARG A 339 -9.70 11.91 -23.58
C ARG A 339 -9.48 13.40 -23.80
N SER A 340 -9.77 14.24 -22.81
CA SER A 340 -9.63 15.68 -22.98
C SER A 340 -8.15 16.09 -22.99
N SER A 341 -7.67 16.61 -24.12
CA SER A 341 -6.33 17.19 -24.23
C SER A 341 -6.21 18.53 -23.49
N THR A 342 -7.32 19.27 -23.40
CA THR A 342 -7.42 20.61 -22.81
C THR A 342 -7.79 20.62 -21.33
N GLY A 343 -8.07 19.45 -20.74
CA GLY A 343 -8.61 19.34 -19.39
C GLY A 343 -10.04 19.86 -19.25
N ALA A 344 -10.74 20.04 -20.36
CA ALA A 344 -12.15 20.42 -20.38
C ALA A 344 -13.02 19.31 -19.76
N THR A 345 -13.96 19.75 -18.94
CA THR A 345 -14.92 18.88 -18.22
C THR A 345 -15.95 18.25 -19.16
N SER A 346 -16.34 18.97 -20.21
CA SER A 346 -17.33 18.52 -21.18
C SER A 346 -16.84 18.62 -22.62
N GLN A 347 -17.13 17.58 -23.39
CA GLN A 347 -16.87 17.50 -24.82
C GLN A 347 -18.18 17.70 -25.60
N VAL A 348 -18.07 18.30 -26.78
CA VAL A 348 -19.19 18.41 -27.71
C VAL A 348 -19.43 17.06 -28.40
N VAL A 349 -20.71 16.74 -28.58
CA VAL A 349 -21.16 15.52 -29.24
C VAL A 349 -22.15 15.90 -30.33
N LEU A 350 -21.83 15.58 -31.57
CA LEU A 350 -22.74 15.72 -32.71
C LEU A 350 -23.77 14.60 -32.67
N LEU A 351 -25.04 14.96 -32.62
CA LEU A 351 -26.18 14.06 -32.72
C LEU A 351 -26.75 14.12 -34.13
N ILE A 352 -26.88 12.97 -34.76
CA ILE A 352 -27.58 12.82 -36.04
C ILE A 352 -28.70 11.81 -35.86
N ARG A 353 -29.94 12.26 -36.04
CA ARG A 353 -31.13 11.41 -36.06
C ARG A 353 -31.74 11.41 -37.46
N GLY A 354 -31.79 10.25 -38.11
CA GLY A 354 -32.47 10.10 -39.39
C GLY A 354 -32.04 8.89 -40.19
N ASP A 355 -32.65 8.70 -41.35
CA ASP A 355 -32.39 7.54 -42.21
C ASP A 355 -31.13 7.68 -43.07
N LEU A 356 -30.52 8.88 -43.11
CA LEU A 356 -29.32 9.16 -43.91
C LEU A 356 -28.19 8.15 -43.61
N LEU A 357 -27.86 7.96 -42.33
CA LEU A 357 -26.77 7.07 -41.91
C LEU A 357 -27.16 5.58 -41.94
N LYS A 358 -28.44 5.26 -42.16
CA LYS A 358 -28.86 3.89 -42.51
C LYS A 358 -28.62 3.58 -43.97
N ARG A 359 -28.92 4.54 -44.86
CA ARG A 359 -28.71 4.41 -46.31
C ARG A 359 -27.23 4.51 -46.68
N TYR A 360 -26.48 5.36 -45.98
CA TYR A 360 -25.05 5.62 -46.20
C TYR A 360 -24.26 5.38 -44.90
N PRO A 361 -24.01 4.10 -44.54
CA PRO A 361 -23.32 3.77 -43.30
C PRO A 361 -21.83 4.17 -43.30
N ASN A 362 -21.21 4.29 -44.47
CA ASN A 362 -19.80 4.63 -44.63
C ASN A 362 -19.53 6.15 -44.66
N THR A 363 -20.50 6.99 -44.34
CA THR A 363 -20.37 8.46 -44.39
C THR A 363 -19.22 8.96 -43.49
N LEU A 364 -18.37 9.84 -44.03
CA LEU A 364 -17.33 10.52 -43.29
C LEU A 364 -17.92 11.68 -42.50
N ILE A 365 -17.59 11.74 -41.22
CA ILE A 365 -18.04 12.78 -40.31
C ILE A 365 -16.82 13.38 -39.64
N PHE A 366 -16.64 14.68 -39.78
CA PHE A 366 -15.55 15.42 -39.18
C PHE A 366 -15.98 16.87 -38.91
N ALA A 367 -15.18 17.61 -38.15
CA ALA A 367 -15.36 19.03 -37.95
C ALA A 367 -14.24 19.79 -38.65
N GLN A 368 -14.56 20.92 -39.27
CA GLN A 368 -13.59 21.80 -39.93
C GLN A 368 -13.72 23.21 -39.38
N LYS A 369 -12.57 23.86 -39.15
CA LYS A 369 -12.50 25.24 -38.71
C LYS A 369 -13.13 26.18 -39.74
N ALA A 370 -13.91 27.16 -39.26
CA ALA A 370 -14.46 28.17 -40.14
C ALA A 370 -13.44 29.27 -40.48
N ILE A 371 -13.50 29.78 -41.71
CA ILE A 371 -12.74 30.93 -42.18
C ILE A 371 -13.64 32.18 -42.26
N PRO A 372 -13.08 33.39 -42.19
CA PRO A 372 -13.88 34.61 -42.31
C PRO A 372 -14.45 34.69 -43.72
N GLY A 373 -15.77 34.88 -43.83
CA GLY A 373 -16.44 35.15 -45.10
C GLY A 373 -16.14 36.53 -45.67
N ASP A 374 -16.83 36.89 -46.77
CA ASP A 374 -16.70 38.17 -47.45
C ASP A 374 -16.84 39.35 -46.44
N PRO A 375 -15.95 40.36 -46.45
CA PRO A 375 -15.98 41.50 -45.51
C PRO A 375 -17.31 42.26 -45.42
N LYS A 376 -18.27 42.04 -46.33
CA LYS A 376 -19.61 42.63 -46.29
C LYS A 376 -20.66 41.80 -45.54
N VAL A 377 -20.44 40.50 -45.39
CA VAL A 377 -21.34 39.56 -44.69
C VAL A 377 -20.48 38.71 -43.76
N ILE A 378 -20.52 39.01 -42.46
CA ILE A 378 -19.73 38.31 -41.42
C ILE A 378 -20.34 36.93 -41.14
N ASN A 379 -20.50 36.11 -42.19
CA ASN A 379 -20.92 34.73 -42.06
C ASN A 379 -19.66 33.87 -42.18
N PRO A 380 -19.39 32.97 -41.22
CA PRO A 380 -18.31 32.01 -41.33
C PRO A 380 -18.48 31.15 -42.59
N GLN A 381 -17.38 30.83 -43.27
CA GLN A 381 -17.38 29.96 -44.45
C GLN A 381 -16.49 28.73 -44.23
N ILE A 382 -16.75 27.67 -44.99
CA ILE A 382 -15.91 26.48 -45.04
C ILE A 382 -14.78 26.72 -46.05
N ASP A 383 -13.57 26.27 -45.72
CA ASP A 383 -12.44 26.32 -46.65
C ASP A 383 -12.44 25.06 -47.53
N THR A 384 -12.56 25.21 -48.84
CA THR A 384 -12.58 24.08 -49.77
C THR A 384 -11.19 23.65 -50.24
N ASP A 385 -10.17 24.50 -50.06
CA ASP A 385 -8.85 24.32 -50.65
C ASP A 385 -7.75 24.32 -49.57
N LEU A 386 -7.87 23.40 -48.62
CA LEU A 386 -6.88 23.24 -47.54
C LEU A 386 -5.56 22.65 -48.03
N THR A 387 -4.45 23.25 -47.58
CA THR A 387 -3.12 22.64 -47.73
C THR A 387 -2.95 21.44 -46.78
N ALA A 388 -1.96 20.57 -47.05
CA ALA A 388 -1.70 19.39 -46.21
C ALA A 388 -1.42 19.74 -44.73
N THR A 389 -0.75 20.88 -44.47
CA THR A 389 -0.47 21.37 -43.12
C THR A 389 -1.70 21.92 -42.41
N GLU A 390 -2.60 22.56 -43.16
CA GLU A 390 -3.86 23.05 -42.62
C GLU A 390 -4.82 21.89 -42.38
N PHE A 391 -4.78 20.85 -43.21
CA PHE A 391 -5.57 19.64 -43.01
C PHE A 391 -5.32 18.98 -41.65
N GLU A 392 -4.07 18.91 -41.19
CA GLU A 392 -3.72 18.30 -39.90
C GLU A 392 -4.21 19.12 -38.68
N THR A 393 -4.40 20.43 -38.83
CA THR A 393 -4.68 21.35 -37.71
C THR A 393 -6.09 21.92 -37.72
N GLN A 394 -6.70 22.06 -38.90
CA GLN A 394 -8.01 22.66 -39.12
C GLN A 394 -9.11 21.63 -39.33
N LEU A 395 -8.79 20.33 -39.49
CA LEU A 395 -9.77 19.25 -39.43
C LEU A 395 -9.65 18.49 -38.11
N MET A 396 -10.80 18.13 -37.57
CA MET A 396 -10.93 17.32 -36.38
C MET A 396 -11.84 16.13 -36.66
N PHE A 397 -11.31 14.93 -36.46
CA PHE A 397 -12.08 13.70 -36.55
C PHE A 397 -12.72 13.37 -35.20
N PRO A 398 -13.85 12.63 -35.19
CA PRO A 398 -14.48 12.22 -33.94
C PRO A 398 -13.56 11.30 -33.13
N LEU A 399 -13.58 11.43 -31.80
CA LEU A 399 -12.83 10.57 -30.87
C LEU A 399 -13.50 9.24 -30.60
N TYR A 400 -14.83 9.23 -30.69
CA TYR A 400 -15.68 8.09 -30.42
C TYR A 400 -17.01 8.27 -31.11
N LYS A 401 -17.75 7.17 -31.21
CA LYS A 401 -19.11 7.14 -31.71
C LYS A 401 -20.00 6.35 -30.76
N GLY A 402 -21.30 6.47 -30.97
CA GLY A 402 -22.21 5.43 -30.53
C GLY A 402 -23.53 5.48 -31.26
N ASP A 403 -24.28 4.41 -31.04
CA ASP A 403 -25.46 4.08 -31.80
C ASP A 403 -26.61 3.78 -30.84
N LEU A 404 -27.75 4.44 -31.06
CA LEU A 404 -29.01 4.14 -30.41
C LEU A 404 -30.01 3.77 -31.50
N PRO A 405 -30.33 2.47 -31.64
CA PRO A 405 -31.33 2.02 -32.60
C PRO A 405 -32.68 2.71 -32.38
N PRO A 406 -33.45 3.02 -33.43
CA PRO A 406 -33.22 2.60 -34.81
C PRO A 406 -32.36 3.57 -35.65
N ASP A 407 -32.28 4.86 -35.31
CA ASP A 407 -31.86 5.92 -36.24
C ASP A 407 -31.01 7.03 -35.63
N ILE A 408 -30.49 6.85 -34.41
CA ILE A 408 -29.71 7.87 -33.71
C ILE A 408 -28.25 7.45 -33.66
N LYS A 409 -27.37 8.32 -34.15
CA LYS A 409 -25.93 8.19 -33.99
C LYS A 409 -25.35 9.44 -33.37
N PHE A 410 -24.31 9.28 -32.58
CA PHE A 410 -23.59 10.39 -31.99
C PHE A 410 -22.08 10.25 -32.15
N PHE A 411 -21.39 11.39 -32.27
CA PHE A 411 -19.96 11.49 -32.55
C PHE A 411 -19.33 12.56 -31.65
N GLY A 412 -18.36 12.17 -30.83
CA GLY A 412 -17.71 13.09 -29.88
C GLY A 412 -16.46 13.75 -30.45
N PHE A 413 -16.24 15.02 -30.14
CA PHE A 413 -15.08 15.80 -30.60
C PHE A 413 -14.33 16.41 -29.41
N ASP A 414 -13.02 16.63 -29.56
CA ASP A 414 -12.18 17.24 -28.50
C ASP A 414 -12.29 18.76 -28.46
N MET A 415 -13.51 19.27 -28.27
CA MET A 415 -13.78 20.69 -28.12
C MET A 415 -15.01 20.91 -27.22
N THR A 416 -15.12 22.10 -26.62
CA THR A 416 -16.32 22.49 -25.87
C THR A 416 -17.38 23.11 -26.79
N VAL A 417 -18.60 23.29 -26.28
CA VAL A 417 -19.72 23.90 -27.02
C VAL A 417 -19.39 25.35 -27.39
N GLU A 418 -18.73 26.07 -26.51
CA GLU A 418 -18.28 27.46 -26.68
C GLU A 418 -17.23 27.56 -27.80
N GLN A 419 -16.31 26.60 -27.86
CA GLN A 419 -15.30 26.52 -28.91
C GLN A 419 -15.93 26.16 -30.26
N ALA A 420 -16.86 25.21 -30.29
CA ALA A 420 -17.61 24.84 -31.49
C ALA A 420 -18.38 26.05 -32.05
N LYS A 421 -19.10 26.78 -31.19
CA LYS A 421 -19.88 27.99 -31.56
C LYS A 421 -18.98 29.14 -32.03
N GLY A 422 -17.71 29.16 -31.59
CA GLY A 422 -16.77 30.24 -31.87
C GLY A 422 -16.77 31.37 -30.85
N THR A 423 -17.34 31.18 -29.64
CA THR A 423 -17.25 32.20 -28.58
C THR A 423 -15.89 32.19 -27.89
N GLU A 424 -15.24 31.03 -27.83
CA GLU A 424 -13.88 30.84 -27.30
C GLU A 424 -12.96 30.24 -28.38
N PRO A 425 -11.68 30.65 -28.43
CA PRO A 425 -10.71 30.04 -29.34
C PRO A 425 -10.36 28.61 -28.91
N LEU A 426 -9.92 27.80 -29.87
CA LEU A 426 -9.41 26.46 -29.63
C LEU A 426 -7.89 26.41 -29.90
N GLY A 427 -7.11 25.94 -28.93
CA GLY A 427 -5.67 25.73 -29.10
C GLY A 427 -4.90 27.03 -29.41
N ALA A 428 -4.10 27.01 -30.48
CA ALA A 428 -3.29 28.14 -30.92
C ALA A 428 -4.05 29.16 -31.79
N PHE A 429 -5.31 28.89 -32.11
CA PHE A 429 -6.13 29.78 -32.93
C PHE A 429 -6.57 31.00 -32.12
N THR A 430 -6.58 32.19 -32.73
CA THR A 430 -6.96 33.44 -32.07
C THR A 430 -8.33 33.94 -32.51
N ASP A 431 -8.88 33.36 -33.57
CA ASP A 431 -10.15 33.71 -34.18
C ASP A 431 -11.34 33.00 -33.51
N LYS A 432 -12.47 33.70 -33.54
CA LYS A 432 -13.74 33.35 -32.88
C LYS A 432 -14.82 33.03 -33.92
N LEU A 433 -14.47 32.20 -34.89
CA LEU A 433 -15.32 31.87 -36.04
C LEU A 433 -16.06 30.53 -35.90
N GLY A 434 -15.64 29.70 -34.95
CA GLY A 434 -16.26 28.42 -34.66
C GLY A 434 -15.93 27.34 -35.68
N TRP A 435 -16.72 26.27 -35.66
CA TRP A 435 -16.48 25.04 -36.42
C TRP A 435 -17.72 24.62 -37.20
N PHE A 436 -17.49 24.10 -38.41
CA PHE A 436 -18.48 23.39 -39.21
C PHE A 436 -18.42 21.91 -38.92
N PHE A 437 -19.58 21.27 -38.78
CA PHE A 437 -19.69 19.82 -38.75
C PHE A 437 -20.04 19.36 -40.16
N VAL A 438 -19.18 18.53 -40.72
CA VAL A 438 -19.23 18.10 -42.11
C VAL A 438 -19.64 16.64 -42.17
N ILE A 439 -20.64 16.37 -43.01
CA ILE A 439 -21.13 15.05 -43.36
C ILE A 439 -20.82 14.85 -44.84
N GLN A 440 -19.93 13.93 -45.16
CA GLN A 440 -19.40 13.75 -46.50
C GLN A 440 -19.47 12.28 -46.94
N GLU A 441 -19.86 12.03 -48.19
CA GLU A 441 -19.72 10.70 -48.78
C GLU A 441 -18.23 10.34 -48.98
N VAL A 442 -17.87 9.07 -48.84
CA VAL A 442 -16.49 8.61 -49.02
C VAL A 442 -16.07 8.84 -50.47
N PRO A 443 -15.02 9.63 -50.74
CA PRO A 443 -14.59 9.91 -52.12
C PRO A 443 -14.14 8.66 -52.88
N GLY A 444 -13.71 7.61 -52.17
CA GLY A 444 -13.32 6.33 -52.75
C GLY A 444 -14.48 5.45 -53.25
N GLU A 445 -15.73 5.76 -52.90
CA GLU A 445 -16.91 5.04 -53.39
C GLU A 445 -17.48 5.73 -54.65
N ALA A 446 -16.73 5.67 -55.75
CA ALA A 446 -17.13 6.29 -57.01
C ALA A 446 -18.50 5.77 -57.47
N ARG A 447 -19.43 6.69 -57.69
CA ARG A 447 -20.75 6.39 -58.26
C ARG A 447 -20.83 6.98 -59.65
N PHE A 448 -21.46 6.23 -60.55
CA PHE A 448 -21.76 6.69 -61.89
C PHE A 448 -23.27 6.71 -62.07
N GLY A 449 -23.81 7.83 -62.53
CA GLY A 449 -25.23 8.03 -62.61
C GLY A 449 -25.59 9.44 -63.04
N MET A 450 -26.90 9.68 -63.10
CA MET A 450 -27.52 10.94 -63.46
C MET A 450 -28.72 11.12 -62.53
N ASP A 451 -29.08 12.35 -62.24
CA ASP A 451 -30.24 12.63 -61.39
C ASP A 451 -31.54 12.28 -62.12
N LEU A 452 -32.62 12.06 -61.36
CA LEU A 452 -33.92 11.71 -61.96
C LEU A 452 -34.52 12.87 -62.76
N SER A 453 -34.30 14.09 -62.26
CA SER A 453 -34.78 15.33 -62.87
C SER A 453 -33.86 16.46 -62.45
N PHE A 454 -33.62 17.40 -63.35
CA PHE A 454 -32.88 18.62 -63.06
C PHE A 454 -33.73 19.86 -63.38
N ASP A 455 -33.87 20.75 -62.40
CA ASP A 455 -34.49 22.06 -62.57
C ASP A 455 -33.38 23.13 -62.55
N PRO A 456 -33.15 23.86 -63.66
CA PRO A 456 -32.07 24.83 -63.75
C PRO A 456 -32.25 25.97 -62.76
N GLY A 457 -31.27 26.12 -61.86
CA GLY A 457 -31.15 27.26 -60.97
C GLY A 457 -30.67 28.53 -61.68
N THR A 458 -30.26 29.53 -60.88
CA THR A 458 -29.62 30.76 -61.38
C THR A 458 -28.15 30.58 -61.79
N ASP A 459 -27.58 29.44 -61.44
CA ASP A 459 -26.18 29.11 -61.69
C ASP A 459 -26.03 28.50 -63.10
N GLY A 460 -24.86 28.67 -63.71
CA GLY A 460 -24.61 28.16 -65.07
C GLY A 460 -24.67 26.63 -65.13
N LEU A 461 -25.03 26.09 -66.30
CA LEU A 461 -25.13 24.64 -66.52
C LEU A 461 -23.75 23.95 -66.54
N SER A 462 -23.63 22.83 -65.81
CA SER A 462 -22.48 21.93 -65.74
C SER A 462 -22.87 20.50 -66.15
N TRP A 463 -21.90 19.64 -66.48
CA TRP A 463 -22.16 18.19 -66.64
C TRP A 463 -22.70 17.54 -65.36
N ASP A 464 -22.46 18.13 -64.19
CA ASP A 464 -23.03 17.66 -62.91
C ASP A 464 -24.56 17.78 -62.89
N ASP A 465 -25.15 18.64 -63.72
CA ASP A 465 -26.60 18.88 -63.83
C ASP A 465 -27.31 17.89 -64.77
N LEU A 466 -26.61 16.85 -65.21
CA LEU A 466 -27.14 15.87 -66.14
C LEU A 466 -28.19 14.98 -65.45
N ALA A 467 -29.40 14.98 -66.00
CA ALA A 467 -30.52 14.20 -65.49
C ALA A 467 -31.19 13.34 -66.58
N TRP A 468 -31.86 12.27 -66.14
CA TRP A 468 -32.56 11.31 -67.01
C TRP A 468 -33.68 11.96 -67.83
N ASP A 469 -34.30 13.03 -67.34
CA ASP A 469 -35.33 13.80 -68.04
C ASP A 469 -34.81 14.64 -69.21
N LYS A 470 -33.49 14.83 -69.32
CA LYS A 470 -32.83 15.52 -70.45
C LYS A 470 -32.52 14.60 -71.62
N PHE A 471 -33.08 13.39 -71.60
CA PHE A 471 -33.10 12.48 -72.72
C PHE A 471 -34.53 12.29 -73.19
N GLY A 472 -34.72 11.99 -74.48
CA GLY A 472 -36.04 11.67 -75.01
C GLY A 472 -36.69 10.50 -74.27
N ALA A 473 -38.03 10.43 -74.29
CA ALA A 473 -38.77 9.32 -73.68
C ALA A 473 -38.27 7.96 -74.21
N ASP A 474 -38.23 6.95 -73.32
CA ASP A 474 -37.93 5.54 -73.59
C ASP A 474 -36.46 5.13 -73.81
N ILE A 475 -35.49 5.79 -73.15
CA ILE A 475 -34.11 5.29 -73.13
C ILE A 475 -33.86 4.26 -72.01
N ALA A 476 -33.71 2.98 -72.39
CA ALA A 476 -33.33 1.92 -71.44
C ALA A 476 -31.82 1.92 -71.10
N PHE A 477 -30.98 2.40 -72.03
CA PHE A 477 -29.53 2.47 -71.88
C PHE A 477 -28.99 3.73 -72.56
N ILE A 478 -27.92 4.28 -71.98
CA ILE A 478 -27.19 5.42 -72.55
C ILE A 478 -26.40 4.95 -73.78
N LYS A 479 -26.60 5.61 -74.92
CA LYS A 479 -25.87 5.36 -76.17
C LYS A 479 -25.04 6.58 -76.54
N LYS A 480 -23.82 6.38 -77.05
CA LYS A 480 -22.93 7.47 -77.50
C LYS A 480 -23.58 8.43 -78.50
N ASP A 481 -24.48 7.92 -79.34
CA ASP A 481 -25.09 8.68 -80.44
C ASP A 481 -26.32 9.48 -79.99
N VAL A 482 -26.84 9.21 -78.79
CA VAL A 482 -27.98 9.92 -78.20
C VAL A 482 -27.44 10.98 -77.26
N LYS A 483 -27.44 12.24 -77.71
CA LYS A 483 -26.95 13.39 -76.92
C LYS A 483 -28.05 13.91 -76.00
N PRO A 484 -27.73 14.30 -74.75
CA PRO A 484 -28.67 14.96 -73.87
C PRO A 484 -29.08 16.33 -74.43
N THR A 485 -30.32 16.74 -74.17
CA THR A 485 -30.81 18.09 -74.44
C THR A 485 -30.36 19.06 -73.33
N LEU A 486 -29.05 19.15 -73.11
CA LEU A 486 -28.43 20.07 -72.15
C LEU A 486 -27.53 21.06 -72.91
N GLY A 487 -27.79 22.35 -72.75
CA GLY A 487 -27.06 23.42 -73.46
C GLY A 487 -25.81 23.86 -72.72
N LEU A 488 -24.79 23.00 -72.67
CA LEU A 488 -23.56 23.28 -71.91
C LEU A 488 -22.67 24.37 -72.54
N PRO A 489 -21.92 25.13 -71.72
CA PRO A 489 -21.00 26.16 -72.21
C PRO A 489 -19.80 25.56 -72.98
N ILE A 490 -19.33 26.30 -73.99
CA ILE A 490 -18.25 25.88 -74.92
C ILE A 490 -16.91 25.60 -74.21
N ALA A 491 -16.72 26.10 -72.99
CA ALA A 491 -15.50 25.93 -72.21
C ALA A 491 -15.30 24.50 -71.65
N ASP A 492 -16.34 23.65 -71.70
CA ASP A 492 -16.25 22.29 -71.16
C ASP A 492 -15.46 21.36 -72.09
N GLN A 493 -14.38 20.77 -71.57
CA GLN A 493 -13.53 19.86 -72.32
C GLN A 493 -14.13 18.46 -72.47
N ASN A 494 -15.14 18.12 -71.65
CA ASN A 494 -15.80 16.84 -71.68
C ASN A 494 -16.85 16.82 -72.79
N MET A 495 -16.60 16.01 -73.82
CA MET A 495 -17.50 15.83 -74.96
C MET A 495 -18.23 14.48 -74.89
N TRP A 496 -19.56 14.54 -74.95
CA TRP A 496 -20.40 13.35 -75.01
C TRP A 496 -20.02 12.42 -76.17
N GLY A 497 -19.83 11.13 -75.87
CA GLY A 497 -19.57 10.08 -76.86
C GLY A 497 -18.18 10.08 -77.49
N ARG A 498 -17.24 10.91 -77.01
CA ARG A 498 -15.85 10.97 -77.52
C ARG A 498 -15.06 9.70 -77.24
N ASP A 499 -14.96 9.34 -75.97
CA ASP A 499 -14.26 8.15 -75.48
C ASP A 499 -14.90 7.67 -74.17
N SER A 500 -14.55 6.46 -73.73
CA SER A 500 -15.10 5.86 -72.51
C SER A 500 -14.68 6.60 -71.24
N ALA A 501 -13.49 7.21 -71.23
CA ALA A 501 -12.99 7.97 -70.08
C ALA A 501 -13.78 9.26 -69.87
N THR A 502 -14.07 9.99 -70.95
CA THR A 502 -14.88 11.21 -70.97
C THR A 502 -16.32 10.90 -70.58
N MET A 503 -16.87 9.79 -71.09
CA MET A 503 -18.20 9.33 -70.67
C MET A 503 -18.26 8.98 -69.19
N ALA A 504 -17.23 8.31 -68.66
CA ALA A 504 -17.13 8.03 -67.23
C ALA A 504 -17.02 9.31 -66.41
N ALA A 505 -16.20 10.29 -66.85
CA ALA A 505 -16.07 11.58 -66.18
C ALA A 505 -17.37 12.39 -66.15
N ILE A 506 -18.15 12.37 -67.24
CA ILE A 506 -19.47 13.02 -67.31
C ILE A 506 -20.47 12.36 -66.36
N LEU A 507 -20.48 11.03 -66.31
CA LEU A 507 -21.41 10.28 -65.47
C LEU A 507 -20.95 10.16 -64.02
N PHE A 508 -19.75 10.64 -63.68
CA PHE A 508 -19.20 10.53 -62.34
C PHE A 508 -19.96 11.46 -61.39
N GLN A 509 -20.64 10.88 -60.41
CA GLN A 509 -21.32 11.65 -59.37
C GLN A 509 -20.30 12.08 -58.33
N LYS A 510 -20.09 13.40 -58.23
CA LYS A 510 -19.22 13.96 -57.20
C LYS A 510 -19.77 13.62 -55.81
N PRO A 511 -18.90 13.21 -54.86
CA PRO A 511 -19.32 12.96 -53.49
C PRO A 511 -20.02 14.18 -52.90
N SER A 512 -21.18 13.95 -52.29
CA SER A 512 -21.90 15.02 -51.61
C SER A 512 -21.20 15.38 -50.29
N MET A 513 -21.16 16.68 -49.99
CA MET A 513 -20.67 17.22 -48.73
C MET A 513 -21.67 18.24 -48.20
N VAL A 514 -22.14 18.04 -46.98
CA VAL A 514 -23.00 18.98 -46.26
C VAL A 514 -22.24 19.47 -45.04
N ALA A 515 -22.10 20.78 -44.92
CA ALA A 515 -21.47 21.43 -43.78
C ALA A 515 -22.50 22.29 -43.05
N VAL A 516 -22.63 22.09 -41.74
CA VAL A 516 -23.53 22.88 -40.89
C VAL A 516 -22.71 23.57 -39.80
N HIS A 517 -22.88 24.88 -39.64
CA HIS A 517 -22.15 25.61 -38.61
C HIS A 517 -22.71 25.30 -37.22
N ALA A 518 -21.85 25.21 -36.21
CA ALA A 518 -22.27 24.97 -34.83
C ALA A 518 -23.31 25.99 -34.32
N SER A 519 -23.21 27.25 -34.75
CA SER A 519 -24.13 28.31 -34.31
C SER A 519 -25.56 28.09 -34.76
N GLU A 520 -25.77 27.53 -35.96
CA GLU A 520 -27.10 27.18 -36.50
C GLU A 520 -27.74 26.06 -35.68
N MET A 521 -26.94 25.06 -35.28
CA MET A 521 -27.41 23.96 -34.43
C MET A 521 -27.68 24.37 -32.97
N LEU A 522 -27.11 25.50 -32.54
CA LEU A 522 -27.16 26.01 -31.17
C LEU A 522 -27.98 27.32 -31.06
N GLU A 523 -28.74 27.68 -32.09
CA GLU A 523 -29.39 29.00 -32.21
C GLU A 523 -30.34 29.29 -31.03
N ASN A 524 -31.05 28.27 -30.55
CA ASN A 524 -32.01 28.38 -29.45
C ASN A 524 -31.40 28.22 -28.05
N LEU A 525 -30.09 27.98 -27.92
CA LEU A 525 -29.39 27.97 -26.64
C LEU A 525 -29.06 29.42 -26.25
N THR A 526 -30.02 30.08 -25.60
CA THR A 526 -29.74 31.29 -24.83
C THR A 526 -28.84 30.91 -23.66
N THR A 527 -27.60 31.39 -23.69
CA THR A 527 -26.65 31.32 -22.57
C THR A 527 -27.19 31.99 -21.33
#